data_AF-A0A4S3JXT7-F1
#
_entry.id   AF-A0A4S3JXT7-F1
#
_cell.length_a   1.000
_cell.length_b   1.000
_cell.length_c   1.000
_cell.angle_alpha   90.00
_cell.angle_beta   90.00
_cell.angle_gamma   90.00
#
_symmetry.space_group_name_H-M   'P 1'
#
loop_
_entity.id
_entity.type
_entity.pdbx_description
1 polymer ?
#
loop_
_entity_poly.entity_id
_entity_poly.type
_entity_poly.pdbx_seq_one_letter_code
_entity_poly.pdbx_strand_id
1 'polypeptide(L)'
;MAANTRYEPAPQRDSFEERAYPQPPPSYQATAERSQQPRSEDDNVPDDFKFGGMVAEATLPIRMQFIRKVYAILTAQLLLTTALSSVSFFSDSYRVWIQSNFWLMLVSVFGALGFMLITYWKRKSYPTNLFFLSGFTVLEAYAVSVVVSFYDARIVVQALILTLGIFVALTLFACQTKYDFTSWMPYLFGALLFLIMFGLVAAFMPGRTVELIYSALAALIFSAYILVDTQMVMRHYHVEEEIAASISLYLDILNLFLAILRILNNQHNN
;
A
#
# COMPACT_ATOMS: atom_id res chain seq x y z
N MET A 1 -21.50 -12.26 -64.98
CA MET A 1 -22.25 -11.37 -64.06
C MET A 1 -21.25 -10.73 -63.12
N ALA A 2 -20.95 -9.44 -63.29
CA ALA A 2 -20.11 -8.67 -62.37
C ALA A 2 -20.92 -7.46 -61.92
N ALA A 3 -21.04 -7.30 -60.60
CA ALA A 3 -21.89 -6.31 -59.96
C ALA A 3 -21.25 -4.92 -60.02
N ASN A 4 -21.99 -3.93 -60.51
CA ASN A 4 -21.65 -2.51 -60.38
C ASN A 4 -21.87 -2.09 -58.92
N THR A 5 -20.80 -1.97 -58.14
CA THR A 5 -20.84 -1.29 -56.84
C THR A 5 -20.86 0.22 -57.08
N ARG A 6 -22.02 0.84 -56.85
CA ARG A 6 -22.23 2.29 -56.88
C ARG A 6 -21.39 2.93 -55.77
N TYR A 7 -20.43 3.79 -56.14
CA TYR A 7 -19.69 4.58 -55.16
C TYR A 7 -20.62 5.70 -54.65
N GLU A 8 -20.96 5.68 -53.37
CA GLU A 8 -21.74 6.73 -52.72
C GLU A 8 -20.77 7.69 -52.01
N PRO A 9 -20.74 8.99 -52.36
CA PRO A 9 -19.84 9.93 -51.70
C PRO A 9 -20.17 10.02 -50.21
N ALA A 10 -19.14 10.02 -49.35
CA ALA A 10 -19.34 10.27 -47.93
C ALA A 10 -19.95 11.67 -47.72
N PRO A 11 -20.95 11.82 -46.83
CA PRO A 11 -21.57 13.11 -46.57
C PRO A 11 -20.50 14.10 -46.05
N GLN A 12 -20.23 15.14 -46.84
CA GLN A 12 -19.42 16.26 -46.41
C GLN A 12 -20.26 17.08 -45.44
N ARG A 13 -20.01 16.90 -44.15
CA ARG A 13 -20.56 17.77 -43.12
C ARG A 13 -19.76 19.07 -43.16
N ASP A 14 -20.36 20.14 -43.68
CA ASP A 14 -19.76 21.47 -43.62
C ASP A 14 -19.56 21.84 -42.15
N SER A 15 -18.30 21.93 -41.73
CA SER A 15 -17.90 22.37 -40.38
C SER A 15 -18.26 23.82 -40.07
N PHE A 16 -18.90 24.51 -41.02
CA PHE A 16 -19.34 25.91 -40.93
C PHE A 16 -20.84 26.05 -40.65
N GLU A 17 -21.61 24.96 -40.58
CA GLU A 17 -22.92 24.99 -39.92
C GLU A 17 -22.72 24.99 -38.40
N GLU A 18 -22.36 26.18 -37.93
CA GLU A 18 -22.16 26.53 -36.54
C GLU A 18 -23.44 26.24 -35.76
N ARG A 19 -23.43 25.18 -34.94
CA ARG A 19 -24.41 25.08 -33.85
C ARG A 19 -24.18 26.32 -33.02
N ALA A 20 -25.11 27.27 -33.08
CA ALA A 20 -25.12 28.42 -32.18
C ALA A 20 -25.05 27.89 -30.75
N TYR A 21 -23.86 27.91 -30.16
CA TYR A 21 -23.68 27.55 -28.77
C TYR A 21 -24.41 28.62 -27.97
N PRO A 22 -25.48 28.28 -27.23
CA PRO A 22 -26.33 29.30 -26.58
C PRO A 22 -25.58 30.08 -25.49
N GLN A 23 -24.37 29.64 -25.13
CA GLN A 23 -23.52 30.32 -24.17
C GLN A 23 -22.05 30.34 -24.62
N PRO A 24 -21.32 31.42 -24.31
CA PRO A 24 -19.89 31.47 -24.55
C PRO A 24 -19.19 30.35 -23.77
N PRO A 25 -18.08 29.80 -24.29
CA PRO A 25 -17.30 28.81 -23.56
C PRO A 25 -16.88 29.40 -22.20
N PRO A 26 -16.95 28.61 -21.12
CA PRO A 26 -16.61 29.09 -19.78
C PRO A 26 -15.18 29.64 -19.76
N SER A 27 -14.97 30.71 -19.00
CA SER A 27 -13.63 31.25 -18.78
C SER A 27 -12.73 30.20 -18.12
N TYR A 28 -11.43 30.23 -18.39
CA TYR A 28 -10.47 29.30 -17.76
C TYR A 28 -10.54 29.31 -16.22
N GLN A 29 -10.94 30.43 -15.61
CA GLN A 29 -11.21 30.52 -14.17
C GLN A 29 -12.45 29.72 -13.74
N ALA A 30 -13.53 29.73 -14.51
CA ALA A 30 -14.74 28.95 -14.22
C ALA A 30 -14.51 27.43 -14.39
N THR A 31 -13.60 27.01 -15.28
CA THR A 31 -13.21 25.59 -15.39
C THR A 31 -12.45 25.11 -14.16
N ALA A 32 -11.58 25.96 -13.59
CA ALA A 32 -10.79 25.65 -12.41
C ALA A 32 -11.65 25.45 -11.14
N GLU A 33 -12.75 26.20 -11.00
CA GLU A 33 -13.70 26.03 -9.90
C GLU A 33 -14.51 24.72 -10.01
N ARG A 34 -14.83 24.29 -11.24
CA ARG A 34 -15.59 23.05 -11.48
C ARG A 34 -14.76 21.78 -11.20
N SER A 35 -13.44 21.83 -11.36
CA SER A 35 -12.52 20.74 -11.04
C SER A 35 -12.39 20.42 -9.54
N GLN A 36 -12.89 21.28 -8.65
CA GLN A 36 -12.80 21.05 -7.19
C GLN A 36 -13.99 20.27 -6.62
N GLN A 37 -15.06 20.06 -7.39
CA GLN A 37 -16.22 19.28 -6.95
C GLN A 37 -16.06 17.80 -7.33
N PRO A 38 -16.40 16.84 -6.44
CA PRO A 38 -16.42 15.43 -6.79
C PRO A 38 -17.34 15.20 -7.99
N ARG A 39 -16.84 14.59 -9.06
CA ARG A 39 -17.61 14.35 -10.29
C ARG A 39 -18.81 13.43 -10.01
N SER A 40 -19.97 13.75 -10.57
CA SER A 40 -21.19 12.95 -10.44
C SER A 40 -21.37 12.00 -11.63
N GLU A 41 -22.15 10.93 -11.46
CA GLU A 41 -22.42 9.96 -12.54
C GLU A 41 -23.11 10.59 -13.77
N ASP A 42 -23.83 11.69 -13.57
CA ASP A 42 -24.59 12.42 -14.61
C ASP A 42 -23.75 13.47 -15.39
N ASP A 43 -22.44 13.54 -15.18
CA ASP A 43 -21.60 14.42 -16.00
C ASP A 43 -21.53 13.92 -17.44
N ASN A 44 -22.01 14.75 -18.39
CA ASN A 44 -22.10 14.53 -19.84
C ASN A 44 -20.73 14.48 -20.57
N VAL A 45 -19.71 14.04 -19.86
CA VAL A 45 -18.34 13.90 -20.33
C VAL A 45 -18.13 12.43 -20.73
N PRO A 46 -17.59 12.11 -21.91
CA PRO A 46 -17.27 10.74 -22.28
C PRO A 46 -16.39 10.08 -21.22
N ASP A 47 -16.64 8.81 -20.89
CA ASP A 47 -15.93 8.12 -19.79
C ASP A 47 -14.40 8.20 -19.93
N ASP A 48 -13.87 8.23 -21.15
CA ASP A 48 -12.44 8.40 -21.45
C ASP A 48 -11.81 9.71 -20.90
N PHE A 49 -12.62 10.76 -20.65
CA PHE A 49 -12.19 12.00 -19.99
C PHE A 49 -12.56 12.06 -18.49
N LYS A 50 -13.30 11.05 -18.00
CA LYS A 50 -13.49 10.81 -16.56
C LYS A 50 -12.27 10.16 -15.92
N PHE A 51 -11.35 9.61 -16.72
CA PHE A 51 -10.07 9.04 -16.29
C PHE A 51 -8.93 10.09 -16.31
N GLY A 52 -8.97 10.99 -15.36
CA GLY A 52 -7.78 11.54 -14.72
C GLY A 52 -8.16 11.59 -13.25
N GLY A 53 -7.50 10.96 -12.31
CA GLY A 53 -6.24 10.21 -12.24
C GLY A 53 -5.95 9.87 -10.76
N MET A 54 -6.77 10.35 -9.83
CA MET A 54 -6.60 10.19 -8.39
C MET A 54 -7.91 9.73 -7.74
N VAL A 55 -7.81 8.99 -6.64
CA VAL A 55 -8.96 8.43 -5.92
C VAL A 55 -9.91 9.52 -5.41
N ALA A 56 -9.42 10.71 -5.03
CA ALA A 56 -10.30 11.79 -4.56
C ALA A 56 -11.29 12.29 -5.63
N GLU A 57 -10.91 12.26 -6.91
CA GLU A 57 -11.66 12.83 -8.03
C GLU A 57 -12.66 11.82 -8.65
N ALA A 58 -12.49 10.54 -8.32
CA ALA A 58 -13.33 9.47 -8.83
C ALA A 58 -14.73 9.45 -8.20
N THR A 59 -15.70 8.90 -8.91
CA THR A 59 -17.06 8.72 -8.39
C THR A 59 -17.06 7.78 -7.17
N LEU A 60 -18.03 7.95 -6.26
CA LEU A 60 -18.13 7.15 -5.04
C LEU A 60 -18.03 5.62 -5.26
N PRO A 61 -18.73 5.00 -6.24
CA PRO A 61 -18.60 3.56 -6.46
C PRO A 61 -17.18 3.14 -6.85
N ILE A 62 -16.48 3.93 -7.68
CA ILE A 62 -15.10 3.65 -8.10
C ILE A 62 -14.15 3.73 -6.90
N ARG A 63 -14.31 4.76 -6.05
CA ARG A 63 -13.52 4.93 -4.83
C ARG A 63 -13.67 3.75 -3.88
N MET A 64 -14.91 3.31 -3.65
CA MET A 64 -15.19 2.17 -2.77
C MET A 64 -14.67 0.85 -3.34
N GLN A 65 -14.68 0.68 -4.67
CA GLN A 65 -14.06 -0.47 -5.32
C GLN A 65 -12.54 -0.49 -5.14
N PHE A 66 -11.88 0.66 -5.35
CA PHE A 66 -10.43 0.80 -5.14
C PHE A 66 -10.05 0.46 -3.69
N ILE A 67 -10.70 1.10 -2.70
CA ILE A 67 -10.44 0.86 -1.28
C ILE A 67 -10.66 -0.61 -0.94
N ARG A 68 -11.76 -1.22 -1.41
CA ARG A 68 -12.03 -2.65 -1.18
C ARG A 68 -10.91 -3.53 -1.73
N LYS A 69 -10.40 -3.25 -2.93
CA LYS A 69 -9.28 -4.01 -3.52
C LYS A 69 -8.01 -3.88 -2.69
N VAL A 70 -7.63 -2.66 -2.30
CA VAL A 70 -6.43 -2.40 -1.48
C VAL A 70 -6.49 -3.21 -0.18
N TYR A 71 -7.59 -3.08 0.57
CA TYR A 71 -7.74 -3.80 1.84
C TYR A 71 -7.94 -5.31 1.67
N ALA A 72 -8.51 -5.78 0.55
CA ALA A 72 -8.61 -7.21 0.26
C ALA A 72 -7.23 -7.83 -0.01
N ILE A 73 -6.38 -7.15 -0.80
CA ILE A 73 -5.00 -7.56 -1.04
C ILE A 73 -4.24 -7.55 0.28
N LEU A 74 -4.28 -6.45 1.03
CA LEU A 74 -3.65 -6.32 2.34
C LEU A 74 -4.04 -7.44 3.30
N THR A 75 -5.34 -7.75 3.39
CA THR A 75 -5.85 -8.84 4.25
C THR A 75 -5.28 -10.19 3.81
N ALA A 76 -5.24 -10.46 2.51
CA ALA A 76 -4.64 -11.69 1.98
C ALA A 76 -3.14 -11.78 2.30
N GLN A 77 -2.40 -10.68 2.20
CA GLN A 77 -0.97 -10.64 2.55
C GLN A 77 -0.74 -10.92 4.04
N LEU A 78 -1.54 -10.31 4.91
CA LEU A 78 -1.46 -10.54 6.36
C LEU A 78 -1.83 -11.98 6.72
N LEU A 79 -2.92 -12.52 6.15
CA LEU A 79 -3.32 -13.91 6.39
C LEU A 79 -2.25 -14.91 5.93
N LEU A 80 -1.66 -14.70 4.74
CA LEU A 80 -0.57 -15.53 4.24
C LEU A 80 0.65 -15.46 5.17
N THR A 81 0.99 -14.26 5.64
CA THR A 81 2.10 -14.04 6.59
C THR A 81 1.85 -14.75 7.92
N THR A 82 0.64 -14.63 8.48
CA THR A 82 0.25 -15.31 9.71
C THR A 82 0.25 -16.83 9.52
N ALA A 83 -0.31 -17.33 8.42
CA ALA A 83 -0.33 -18.77 8.12
C ALA A 83 1.09 -19.33 8.03
N LEU A 84 1.97 -18.71 7.24
CA LEU A 84 3.36 -19.18 7.08
C LEU A 84 4.16 -19.06 8.38
N SER A 85 3.93 -18.02 9.17
CA SER A 85 4.54 -17.87 10.49
C SER A 85 4.03 -18.94 11.46
N SER A 86 2.75 -19.30 11.41
CA SER A 86 2.16 -20.32 12.28
C SER A 86 2.78 -21.71 12.11
N VAL A 87 3.24 -22.05 10.90
CA VAL A 87 3.91 -23.34 10.62
C VAL A 87 5.18 -23.48 11.47
N SER A 88 5.88 -22.39 11.78
CA SER A 88 7.06 -22.38 12.65
C SER A 88 6.76 -22.76 14.10
N PHE A 89 5.51 -22.66 14.55
CA PHE A 89 5.10 -23.05 15.90
C PHE A 89 4.53 -24.47 15.97
N PHE A 90 3.98 -24.99 14.87
CA PHE A 90 3.39 -26.33 14.84
C PHE A 90 4.36 -27.42 14.39
N SER A 91 5.46 -27.05 13.71
CA SER A 91 6.45 -27.99 13.21
C SER A 91 7.87 -27.63 13.66
N ASP A 92 8.39 -28.39 14.61
CA ASP A 92 9.77 -28.25 15.08
C ASP A 92 10.78 -28.48 13.94
N SER A 93 10.49 -29.41 13.02
CA SER A 93 11.35 -29.66 11.86
C SER A 93 11.46 -28.44 10.95
N TYR A 94 10.33 -27.78 10.66
CA TYR A 94 10.35 -26.56 9.87
C TYR A 94 11.06 -25.42 10.61
N ARG A 95 10.80 -25.26 11.92
CA ARG A 95 11.45 -24.26 12.78
C ARG A 95 12.97 -24.39 12.77
N VAL A 96 13.48 -25.60 13.03
CA VAL A 96 14.93 -25.85 13.04
C VAL A 96 15.53 -25.64 11.64
N TRP A 97 14.81 -26.02 10.58
CA TRP A 97 15.26 -25.82 9.21
C TRP A 97 15.40 -24.35 8.83
N ILE A 98 14.40 -23.50 9.11
CA ILE A 98 14.48 -22.07 8.80
C ILE A 98 15.54 -21.34 9.63
N GLN A 99 15.76 -21.75 10.88
CA GLN A 99 16.77 -21.16 11.77
C GLN A 99 18.20 -21.55 11.38
N SER A 100 18.41 -22.77 10.88
CA SER A 100 19.73 -23.25 10.46
C SER A 100 20.15 -22.73 9.08
N ASN A 101 19.21 -22.41 8.20
CA ASN A 101 19.47 -21.97 6.84
C ASN A 101 19.39 -20.44 6.70
N PHE A 102 20.24 -19.72 7.43
CA PHE A 102 20.26 -18.24 7.40
C PHE A 102 20.40 -17.63 5.99
N TRP A 103 21.08 -18.33 5.07
CA TRP A 103 21.22 -17.88 3.69
C TRP A 103 19.86 -17.73 2.98
N LEU A 104 18.86 -18.55 3.31
CA LEU A 104 17.50 -18.43 2.78
C LEU A 104 16.82 -17.15 3.25
N MET A 105 17.08 -16.73 4.49
CA MET A 105 16.58 -15.45 4.99
C MET A 105 17.15 -14.28 4.16
N LEU A 106 18.45 -14.31 3.83
CA LEU A 106 19.06 -13.30 2.96
C LEU A 106 18.43 -13.31 1.56
N VAL A 107 18.28 -14.49 0.95
CA VAL A 107 17.58 -14.64 -0.34
C VAL A 107 16.17 -14.08 -0.27
N SER A 108 15.47 -14.30 0.84
CA SER A 108 14.12 -13.80 1.03
C SER A 108 14.07 -12.28 1.13
N VAL A 109 14.93 -11.66 1.93
CA VAL A 109 14.96 -10.20 2.12
C VAL A 109 15.36 -9.49 0.82
N PHE A 110 16.45 -9.92 0.17
CA PHE A 110 16.88 -9.32 -1.10
C PHE A 110 15.92 -9.64 -2.24
N GLY A 111 15.34 -10.83 -2.24
CA GLY A 111 14.30 -11.22 -3.18
C GLY A 111 13.05 -10.37 -3.01
N ALA A 112 12.55 -10.18 -1.79
CA ALA A 112 11.40 -9.32 -1.49
C ALA A 112 11.66 -7.89 -1.99
N LEU A 113 12.83 -7.32 -1.69
CA LEU A 113 13.21 -6.01 -2.19
C LEU A 113 13.24 -5.94 -3.73
N GLY A 114 13.80 -6.95 -4.39
CA GLY A 114 13.80 -7.06 -5.85
C GLY A 114 12.39 -7.16 -6.44
N PHE A 115 11.56 -8.04 -5.91
CA PHE A 115 10.15 -8.19 -6.34
C PHE A 115 9.34 -6.92 -6.07
N MET A 116 9.58 -6.21 -4.96
CA MET A 116 8.96 -4.93 -4.66
C MET A 116 9.33 -3.87 -5.73
N LEU A 117 10.61 -3.72 -6.07
CA LEU A 117 11.06 -2.79 -7.11
C LEU A 117 10.46 -3.11 -8.48
N ILE A 118 10.43 -4.39 -8.86
CA ILE A 118 9.81 -4.84 -10.12
C ILE A 118 8.31 -4.57 -10.10
N THR A 119 7.63 -4.83 -8.97
CA THR A 119 6.20 -4.56 -8.81
C THR A 119 5.91 -3.08 -8.95
N TYR A 120 6.76 -2.20 -8.39
CA TYR A 120 6.63 -0.76 -8.56
C TYR A 120 6.81 -0.34 -10.03
N TRP A 121 7.81 -0.90 -10.73
CA TRP A 121 8.03 -0.61 -12.15
C TRP A 121 6.89 -1.11 -13.05
N LYS A 122 6.33 -2.29 -12.74
CA LYS A 122 5.25 -2.93 -13.49
C LYS A 122 3.87 -2.71 -12.86
N ARG A 123 3.70 -1.70 -12.00
CA ARG A 123 2.48 -1.50 -11.19
C ARG A 123 1.19 -1.43 -12.02
N LYS A 124 1.25 -0.86 -13.23
CA LYS A 124 0.12 -0.71 -14.16
C LYS A 124 -0.08 -1.90 -15.13
N SER A 125 0.81 -2.90 -15.11
CA SER A 125 0.77 -4.03 -16.04
C SER A 125 0.02 -5.22 -15.44
N TYR A 126 -1.30 -5.23 -15.57
CA TYR A 126 -2.14 -6.37 -15.19
C TYR A 126 -2.08 -7.50 -16.24
N PRO A 127 -2.01 -8.79 -15.85
CA PRO A 127 -1.96 -9.35 -14.50
C PRO A 127 -0.54 -9.59 -13.95
N THR A 128 0.51 -9.18 -14.68
CA THR A 128 1.91 -9.43 -14.29
C THR A 128 2.26 -8.80 -12.94
N ASN A 129 1.66 -7.66 -12.62
CA ASN A 129 1.79 -6.97 -11.34
C ASN A 129 1.37 -7.85 -10.14
N LEU A 130 0.34 -8.70 -10.28
CA LEU A 130 -0.09 -9.64 -9.24
C LEU A 130 0.91 -10.78 -9.04
N PHE A 131 1.54 -11.25 -10.11
CA PHE A 131 2.58 -12.27 -10.00
C PHE A 131 3.77 -11.74 -9.18
N PHE A 132 4.25 -10.54 -9.50
CA PHE A 132 5.34 -9.94 -8.74
C PHE A 132 4.96 -9.59 -7.29
N LEU A 133 3.74 -9.10 -7.08
CA LEU A 133 3.20 -8.88 -5.74
C LEU A 133 3.15 -10.17 -4.91
N SER A 134 2.74 -11.29 -5.52
CA SER A 134 2.70 -12.59 -4.84
C SER A 134 4.10 -13.06 -4.45
N GLY A 135 5.09 -12.90 -5.34
CA GLY A 135 6.49 -13.21 -5.05
C GLY A 135 7.03 -12.36 -3.89
N PHE A 136 6.77 -11.05 -3.93
CA PHE A 136 7.10 -10.13 -2.83
C PHE A 136 6.47 -10.61 -1.51
N THR A 137 5.17 -10.88 -1.51
CA THR A 137 4.42 -11.26 -0.31
C THR A 137 4.92 -12.59 0.29
N VAL A 138 5.21 -13.59 -0.55
CA VAL A 138 5.71 -14.89 -0.08
C VAL A 138 7.11 -14.76 0.52
N LEU A 139 7.99 -13.98 -0.10
CA LEU A 139 9.35 -13.76 0.40
C LEU A 139 9.34 -12.92 1.69
N GLU A 140 8.50 -11.90 1.76
CA GLU A 140 8.36 -11.10 2.98
C GLU A 140 7.74 -11.93 4.11
N ALA A 141 6.69 -12.70 3.82
CA ALA A 141 6.07 -13.61 4.78
C ALA A 141 7.06 -14.67 5.30
N TYR A 142 7.94 -15.18 4.44
CA TYR A 142 9.00 -16.11 4.86
C TYR A 142 9.99 -15.41 5.79
N ALA A 143 10.46 -14.21 5.45
CA ALA A 143 11.37 -13.46 6.32
C ALA A 143 10.76 -13.21 7.71
N VAL A 144 9.48 -12.82 7.76
CA VAL A 144 8.73 -12.66 9.02
C VAL A 144 8.63 -14.00 9.77
N SER A 145 8.33 -15.11 9.08
CA SER A 145 8.29 -16.46 9.66
C SER A 145 9.62 -16.84 10.33
N VAL A 146 10.76 -16.55 9.68
CA VAL A 146 12.10 -16.77 10.27
C VAL A 146 12.27 -15.94 11.53
N VAL A 147 12.00 -14.63 11.49
CA VAL A 147 12.18 -13.73 12.65
C VAL A 147 11.31 -14.20 13.82
N VAL A 148 10.03 -14.45 13.56
CA VAL A 148 9.04 -14.85 14.55
C VAL A 148 9.38 -16.20 15.20
N SER A 149 10.07 -17.10 14.49
CA SER A 149 10.50 -18.41 15.02
C SER A 149 11.45 -18.33 16.23
N PHE A 150 12.13 -17.19 16.42
CA PHE A 150 13.02 -16.92 17.55
C PHE A 150 12.29 -16.38 18.79
N TYR A 151 10.99 -16.10 18.70
CA TYR A 151 10.19 -15.57 19.78
C TYR A 151 9.23 -16.64 20.35
N ASP A 152 8.78 -16.43 21.58
CA ASP A 152 7.72 -17.25 22.17
C ASP A 152 6.37 -16.99 21.47
N ALA A 153 5.62 -18.07 21.19
CA ALA A 153 4.34 -18.00 20.49
C ALA A 153 3.32 -17.08 21.20
N ARG A 154 3.32 -17.02 22.54
CA ARG A 154 2.42 -16.15 23.31
C ARG A 154 2.73 -14.68 23.05
N ILE A 155 4.01 -14.31 23.04
CA ILE A 155 4.47 -12.95 22.78
C ILE A 155 4.09 -12.55 21.34
N VAL A 156 4.25 -13.46 20.40
CA VAL A 156 3.92 -13.24 18.99
C VAL A 156 2.43 -12.99 18.78
N VAL A 157 1.56 -13.78 19.42
CA VAL A 157 0.11 -13.58 19.36
C VAL A 157 -0.29 -12.25 20.02
N GLN A 158 0.31 -11.90 21.16
CA GLN A 158 0.06 -10.59 21.81
C GLN A 158 0.46 -9.42 20.91
N ALA A 159 1.64 -9.50 20.28
CA ALA A 159 2.11 -8.48 19.35
C ALA A 159 1.18 -8.33 18.14
N LEU A 160 0.70 -9.46 17.59
CA LEU A 160 -0.25 -9.46 16.47
C LEU A 160 -1.56 -8.75 16.84
N ILE A 161 -2.15 -9.10 17.99
CA ILE A 161 -3.41 -8.49 18.45
C ILE A 161 -3.25 -6.99 18.67
N LEU A 162 -2.16 -6.56 19.33
CA LEU A 162 -1.89 -5.13 19.54
C LEU A 162 -1.69 -4.38 18.22
N THR A 163 -0.93 -4.95 17.29
CA THR A 163 -0.68 -4.34 15.98
C THR A 163 -1.98 -4.16 15.19
N LEU A 164 -2.82 -5.20 15.13
CA LEU A 164 -4.11 -5.12 14.45
C LEU A 164 -5.04 -4.10 15.12
N GLY A 165 -5.06 -4.06 16.45
CA GLY A 165 -5.84 -3.07 17.21
C GLY A 165 -5.40 -1.64 16.92
N ILE A 166 -4.09 -1.37 16.95
CA ILE A 166 -3.52 -0.05 16.61
C ILE A 166 -3.82 0.30 15.15
N PHE A 167 -3.57 -0.62 14.22
CA PHE A 167 -3.84 -0.40 12.80
C PHE A 167 -5.30 -0.04 12.54
N VAL A 168 -6.25 -0.78 13.09
CA VAL A 168 -7.69 -0.50 12.94
C VAL A 168 -8.05 0.85 13.56
N ALA A 169 -7.57 1.15 14.78
CA ALA A 169 -7.85 2.41 15.44
C ALA A 169 -7.31 3.62 14.66
N LEU A 170 -6.05 3.55 14.20
CA LEU A 170 -5.43 4.60 13.40
C LEU A 170 -6.09 4.75 12.03
N THR A 171 -6.43 3.63 11.37
CA THR A 171 -7.16 3.65 10.10
C THR A 171 -8.50 4.37 10.25
N LEU A 172 -9.30 4.01 11.26
CA LEU A 172 -10.59 4.66 11.54
C LEU A 172 -10.42 6.15 11.85
N PHE A 173 -9.40 6.50 12.63
CA PHE A 173 -9.09 7.90 12.93
C PHE A 173 -8.70 8.67 11.67
N ALA A 174 -7.85 8.11 10.81
CA ALA A 174 -7.44 8.69 9.52
C ALA A 174 -8.62 8.87 8.56
N CYS A 175 -9.60 7.95 8.55
CA CYS A 175 -10.85 8.07 7.78
C CYS A 175 -11.69 9.28 8.22
N GLN A 176 -11.79 9.53 9.53
CA GLN A 176 -12.76 10.45 10.13
C GLN A 176 -12.21 11.86 10.31
N THR A 177 -10.89 11.97 10.49
CA THR A 177 -10.24 13.24 10.77
C THR A 177 -10.25 14.19 9.57
N LYS A 178 -10.43 15.48 9.86
CA LYS A 178 -10.30 16.57 8.88
C LYS A 178 -8.87 17.05 8.74
N TYR A 179 -7.99 16.69 9.67
CA TYR A 179 -6.58 17.04 9.61
C TYR A 179 -5.90 16.30 8.44
N ASP A 180 -5.07 17.02 7.69
CA ASP A 180 -4.34 16.48 6.55
C ASP A 180 -2.94 16.00 6.96
N PHE A 181 -2.85 14.71 7.28
CA PHE A 181 -1.59 14.05 7.61
C PHE A 181 -0.71 13.83 6.38
N THR A 182 -1.21 13.96 5.15
CA THR A 182 -0.38 13.70 3.95
C THR A 182 0.79 14.67 3.81
N SER A 183 0.66 15.87 4.39
CA SER A 183 1.73 16.85 4.56
C SER A 183 2.92 16.35 5.41
N TRP A 184 2.75 15.26 6.16
CA TRP A 184 3.80 14.69 7.02
C TRP A 184 4.80 13.82 6.26
N MET A 185 4.52 13.44 5.01
CA MET A 185 5.39 12.59 4.18
C MET A 185 6.88 12.94 4.21
N PRO A 186 7.33 14.19 3.95
CA PRO A 186 8.76 14.50 3.94
C PRO A 186 9.41 14.32 5.31
N TYR A 187 8.68 14.59 6.40
CA TYR A 187 9.18 14.39 7.75
C TYR A 187 9.28 12.90 8.09
N LEU A 188 8.28 12.11 7.70
CA LEU A 188 8.31 10.66 7.88
C LEU A 188 9.42 9.99 7.05
N PHE A 189 9.68 10.49 5.84
CA PHE A 189 10.81 10.02 5.04
C PHE A 189 12.15 10.29 5.75
N GLY A 190 12.33 11.49 6.29
CA GLY A 190 13.50 11.83 7.12
C GLY A 190 13.60 10.96 8.37
N ALA A 191 12.47 10.71 9.06
CA ALA A 191 12.41 9.85 10.24
C ALA A 191 12.75 8.39 9.92
N LEU A 192 12.32 7.88 8.76
CA LEU A 192 12.67 6.54 8.28
C LEU A 192 14.16 6.43 7.98
N LEU A 193 14.75 7.42 7.30
CA LEU A 193 16.20 7.46 7.07
C LEU A 193 16.99 7.50 8.38
N PHE A 194 16.53 8.31 9.34
CA PHE A 194 17.09 8.33 10.69
C PHE A 194 16.98 6.95 11.35
N LEU A 195 15.83 6.29 11.28
CA LEU A 195 15.62 4.96 11.86
C LEU A 195 16.56 3.92 11.23
N ILE A 196 16.77 3.97 9.92
CA ILE A 196 17.71 3.10 9.20
C ILE A 196 19.15 3.35 9.68
N MET A 197 19.59 4.61 9.74
CA MET A 197 20.94 4.96 10.23
C MET A 197 21.13 4.55 11.69
N PHE A 198 20.14 4.81 12.54
CA PHE A 198 20.14 4.40 13.94
C PHE A 198 20.19 2.87 14.07
N GLY A 199 19.48 2.13 13.21
CA GLY A 199 19.52 0.66 13.15
C GLY A 199 20.89 0.11 12.78
N LEU A 200 21.59 0.76 11.83
CA LEU A 200 22.97 0.39 11.48
C LEU A 200 23.92 0.59 12.66
N VAL A 201 23.81 1.71 13.38
CA VAL A 201 24.63 1.96 14.58
C VAL A 201 24.28 0.97 15.70
N ALA A 202 22.99 0.74 15.95
CA ALA A 202 22.48 -0.18 16.96
C ALA A 202 22.96 -1.63 16.71
N ALA A 203 23.15 -2.04 15.45
CA ALA A 203 23.70 -3.35 15.11
C ALA A 203 25.13 -3.56 15.65
N PHE A 204 25.92 -2.50 15.82
CA PHE A 204 27.26 -2.56 16.42
C PHE A 204 27.25 -2.31 17.94
N MET A 205 26.13 -1.86 18.50
CA MET A 205 25.97 -1.55 19.93
C MET A 205 24.83 -2.37 20.53
N PRO A 206 25.00 -3.70 20.67
CA PRO A 206 23.96 -4.55 21.22
C PRO A 206 23.71 -4.18 22.68
N GLY A 207 22.43 -4.00 23.04
CA GLY A 207 22.03 -3.68 24.39
C GLY A 207 20.53 -3.54 24.52
N ARG A 208 19.97 -4.09 25.60
CA ARG A 208 18.53 -4.09 25.87
C ARG A 208 17.89 -2.71 25.78
N THR A 209 18.54 -1.70 26.36
CA THR A 209 18.05 -0.31 26.33
C THR A 209 18.04 0.25 24.90
N VAL A 210 19.07 -0.04 24.11
CA VAL A 210 19.16 0.41 22.70
C VAL A 210 18.06 -0.24 21.87
N GLU A 211 17.83 -1.54 22.04
CA GLU A 211 16.76 -2.27 21.36
C GLU A 211 15.36 -1.75 21.72
N LEU A 212 15.12 -1.46 23.01
CA LEU A 212 13.86 -0.88 23.47
C LEU A 212 13.63 0.52 22.88
N ILE A 213 14.66 1.37 22.87
CA ILE A 213 14.56 2.71 22.25
C ILE A 213 14.32 2.58 20.74
N TYR A 214 15.09 1.73 20.06
CA TYR A 214 14.94 1.49 18.62
C TYR A 214 13.52 1.05 18.26
N SER A 215 13.02 0.05 18.98
CA SER A 215 11.69 -0.52 18.72
C SER A 215 10.56 0.44 19.10
N ALA A 216 10.70 1.24 20.17
CA ALA A 216 9.74 2.29 20.50
C ALA A 216 9.68 3.38 19.41
N LEU A 217 10.83 3.85 18.93
CA LEU A 217 10.89 4.83 17.83
C LEU A 217 10.29 4.26 16.54
N ALA A 218 10.64 3.02 16.19
CA ALA A 218 10.06 2.34 15.05
C ALA A 218 8.52 2.26 15.16
N ALA A 219 8.00 1.82 16.31
CA ALA A 219 6.56 1.71 16.52
C ALA A 219 5.83 3.06 16.34
N LEU A 220 6.39 4.16 16.86
CA LEU A 220 5.82 5.48 16.68
C LEU A 220 5.85 5.95 15.22
N ILE A 221 6.99 5.75 14.53
CA ILE A 221 7.17 6.15 13.13
C ILE A 221 6.21 5.37 12.23
N PHE A 222 6.16 4.04 12.35
CA PHE A 222 5.26 3.22 11.52
C PHE A 222 3.78 3.43 11.86
N SER A 223 3.45 3.77 13.12
CA SER A 223 2.09 4.24 13.46
C SER A 223 1.73 5.54 12.73
N ALA A 224 2.67 6.48 12.63
CA ALA A 224 2.45 7.71 11.87
C ALA A 224 2.37 7.45 10.36
N TYR A 225 3.17 6.53 9.81
CA TYR A 225 3.03 6.08 8.42
C TYR A 225 1.64 5.49 8.15
N ILE A 226 1.11 4.61 9.03
CA ILE A 226 -0.26 4.08 8.87
C ILE A 226 -1.29 5.21 8.72
N LEU A 227 -1.19 6.29 9.51
CA LEU A 227 -2.09 7.44 9.39
C LEU A 227 -1.98 8.13 8.03
N VAL A 228 -0.75 8.42 7.60
CA VAL A 228 -0.46 9.09 6.33
C VAL A 228 -0.89 8.22 5.16
N ASP A 229 -0.47 6.97 5.13
CA ASP A 229 -0.71 6.04 4.04
C ASP A 229 -2.19 5.71 3.92
N THR A 230 -2.91 5.60 5.03
CA THR A 230 -4.38 5.47 5.00
C THR A 230 -5.03 6.67 4.30
N GLN A 231 -4.59 7.91 4.60
CA GLN A 231 -5.11 9.09 3.91
C GLN A 231 -4.66 9.18 2.45
N MET A 232 -3.46 8.70 2.11
CA MET A 232 -3.01 8.58 0.74
C MET A 232 -3.90 7.63 -0.04
N VAL A 233 -4.23 6.45 0.50
CA VAL A 233 -5.15 5.47 -0.11
C VAL A 233 -6.51 6.08 -0.40
N MET A 234 -7.02 6.94 0.49
CA MET A 234 -8.36 7.51 0.32
C MET A 234 -8.45 8.67 -0.67
N ARG A 235 -7.34 9.34 -0.96
CA ARG A 235 -7.35 10.65 -1.66
C ARG A 235 -6.34 10.75 -2.81
N HIS A 236 -5.14 10.21 -2.65
CA HIS A 236 -3.99 10.55 -3.49
C HIS A 236 -3.46 9.43 -4.38
N TYR A 237 -3.83 8.16 -4.20
CA TYR A 237 -3.42 7.13 -5.16
C TYR A 237 -4.21 7.26 -6.48
N HIS A 238 -3.64 6.77 -7.58
CA HIS A 238 -4.40 6.50 -8.79
C HIS A 238 -5.28 5.26 -8.59
N VAL A 239 -6.45 5.23 -9.22
CA VAL A 239 -7.45 4.13 -9.11
C VAL A 239 -6.91 2.77 -9.61
N GLU A 240 -5.77 2.77 -10.30
CA GLU A 240 -5.08 1.58 -10.84
C GLU A 240 -3.78 1.24 -10.07
N GLU A 241 -3.51 1.96 -8.99
CA GLU A 241 -2.31 1.79 -8.16
C GLU A 241 -2.64 1.06 -6.85
N GLU A 242 -3.65 0.19 -6.86
CA GLU A 242 -4.08 -0.55 -5.66
C GLU A 242 -2.97 -1.43 -5.08
N ILE A 243 -2.07 -1.94 -5.94
CA ILE A 243 -0.95 -2.78 -5.54
C ILE A 243 0.10 -1.97 -4.76
N ALA A 244 0.44 -0.78 -5.25
CA ALA A 244 1.41 0.08 -4.56
C ALA A 244 0.86 0.51 -3.19
N ALA A 245 -0.41 0.92 -3.15
CA ALA A 245 -1.13 1.22 -1.92
C ALA A 245 -1.12 0.04 -0.91
N SER A 246 -1.39 -1.18 -1.38
CA SER A 246 -1.36 -2.36 -0.49
C SER A 246 0.03 -2.67 0.03
N ILE A 247 1.09 -2.52 -0.78
CA ILE A 247 2.46 -2.78 -0.37
C ILE A 247 2.89 -1.82 0.75
N SER A 248 2.59 -0.52 0.62
CA SER A 248 2.98 0.46 1.63
C SER A 248 2.29 0.19 2.97
N LEU A 249 0.96 0.00 2.97
CA LEU A 249 0.22 -0.36 4.19
C LEU A 249 0.69 -1.70 4.78
N TYR A 250 1.03 -2.69 3.95
CA TYR A 250 1.54 -3.97 4.41
C TYR A 250 2.89 -3.82 5.12
N LEU A 251 3.82 -3.05 4.55
CA LEU A 251 5.12 -2.77 5.16
C LEU A 251 4.98 -1.99 6.47
N ASP A 252 4.05 -1.03 6.55
CA ASP A 252 3.81 -0.29 7.77
C ASP A 252 3.32 -1.20 8.90
N ILE A 253 2.35 -2.08 8.61
CA ILE A 253 1.82 -3.04 9.59
C ILE A 253 2.90 -4.04 10.00
N LEU A 254 3.69 -4.57 9.07
CA LEU A 254 4.75 -5.52 9.40
C LEU A 254 5.84 -4.89 10.27
N ASN A 255 6.28 -3.68 9.93
CA ASN A 255 7.30 -3.02 10.72
C ASN A 255 6.79 -2.60 12.10
N LEU A 256 5.54 -2.15 12.20
CA LEU A 256 4.88 -1.93 13.49
C LEU A 256 4.80 -3.23 14.31
N PHE A 257 4.42 -4.34 13.68
CA PHE A 257 4.36 -5.66 14.31
C PHE A 257 5.73 -6.09 14.84
N LEU A 258 6.78 -6.01 14.02
CA LEU A 258 8.14 -6.36 14.44
C LEU A 258 8.66 -5.45 15.55
N ALA A 259 8.29 -4.16 15.54
CA ALA A 259 8.62 -3.23 16.60
C ALA A 259 7.93 -3.60 17.93
N ILE A 260 6.61 -3.83 17.91
CA ILE A 260 5.84 -4.24 19.10
C ILE A 260 6.33 -5.59 19.62
N LEU A 261 6.62 -6.54 18.72
CA LEU A 261 7.16 -7.86 19.06
C LEU A 261 8.47 -7.74 19.85
N ARG A 262 9.40 -6.89 19.39
CA ARG A 262 10.67 -6.62 20.09
C ARG A 262 10.46 -5.95 21.44
N ILE A 263 9.51 -5.02 21.55
CA ILE A 263 9.18 -4.37 22.82
C ILE A 263 8.68 -5.41 23.83
N LEU A 264 7.67 -6.22 23.46
CA LEU A 264 7.10 -7.22 24.35
C LEU A 264 8.12 -8.28 24.77
N ASN A 265 8.96 -8.74 23.84
CA ASN A 265 10.04 -9.68 24.15
C ASN A 265 11.04 -9.12 25.17
N ASN A 266 11.44 -7.85 25.01
CA ASN A 266 12.36 -7.19 25.94
C ASN A 266 11.76 -6.97 27.34
N GLN A 267 10.43 -6.83 27.45
CA GLN A 267 9.73 -6.76 28.73
C GLN A 267 9.57 -8.13 29.39
N HIS A 268 9.36 -9.19 28.61
CA HIS A 268 9.21 -10.55 29.13
C HIS A 268 10.51 -11.14 29.69
N ASN A 269 11.65 -10.77 29.08
CA ASN A 269 12.98 -11.24 29.50
C ASN A 269 13.55 -10.46 30.70
N ASN A 270 12.71 -9.73 31.45
CA ASN A 270 13.09 -8.85 32.57
C ASN A 270 12.35 -9.25 33.85
#